data_AF-T0FZM6-F1
#
_entry.id   AF-T0FZM6-F1
#
_cell.length_a   1.000
_cell.length_b   1.000
_cell.length_c   1.000
_cell.angle_alpha   90.00
_cell.angle_beta   90.00
_cell.angle_gamma   90.00
#
_symmetry.space_group_name_H-M   'P 1'
#
loop_
_entity.id
_entity.type
_entity.pdbx_description
1 polymer ?
#
loop_
_entity_poly.entity_id
_entity_poly.type
_entity_poly.pdbx_seq_one_letter_code
_entity_poly.pdbx_strand_id
1 'polypeptide(L)'
;MKDGPDFVRLKPEEINKMPGTFGDSLKAIFNISGIAPIFQNYTNSGFQSSMAIRTSRTAPNDRSPEIPNSQRGFLVMRGAGTRANQFYYDGLPLVYPFHADGMTSVLNNNAIRSLEIYSGTYSARYGFATGGVIAVEGFKKKNDSLVVNLHTFLTDAYVFKNITKNLNVSVSGRKYYPNYVLGRIPDLIPNQTFVSDYSDYQFRINWDIDERNSVTLSSFGTKDYRHPFSSNKQLEPKKNNMETLNDSFIVDRNFRTDGIQYVWKPFEYVSNTMNFARSYFQERIQNSTYLIDTSKGVLSLAFEGLQKANTLGNDFSEDLRYFEDVMEVNLFKKILKLRVGGQYRETVSSFKGKVIYINENPEMLKITKFILSDPNTSATLEGDRMVHRQIGYFSEMKLDYKGNVLTLGARRDYHDLSEQWKTSPRLMFAKELESTKTTFFGGTGKFFQAPPDISYISKKIGNPNLKMEESQHSNIGIEQKFLSNYSVKLEGYKNTLTVWPFGTILSTTLRPPTSTISFPHSTIKTRNSFLKRT
;
A
#
# COMPACT_ATOMS: atom_id res chain seq x y z
N MET A 1 -5.68 -24.99 12.08
CA MET A 1 -5.12 -25.17 10.73
C MET A 1 -3.64 -24.89 10.83
N LYS A 2 -2.77 -25.80 10.36
CA LYS A 2 -1.36 -25.49 10.15
C LYS A 2 -1.28 -24.41 9.06
N ASP A 3 -0.37 -23.45 9.21
CA ASP A 3 -0.15 -22.40 8.20
C ASP A 3 0.13 -23.07 6.85
N GLY A 4 -0.52 -22.57 5.80
CA GLY A 4 -0.24 -23.07 4.47
C GLY A 4 1.13 -22.59 3.99
N PRO A 5 1.76 -23.28 3.02
CA PRO A 5 3.05 -22.84 2.45
C PRO A 5 2.96 -21.49 1.71
N ASP A 6 1.76 -20.94 1.55
CA ASP A 6 1.40 -19.80 0.71
C ASP A 6 1.51 -18.44 1.41
N PHE A 7 1.66 -18.40 2.74
CA PHE A 7 1.76 -17.16 3.50
C PHE A 7 2.51 -17.28 4.82
N VAL A 8 2.95 -16.14 5.35
CA VAL A 8 3.36 -16.01 6.75
C VAL A 8 2.16 -15.49 7.53
N ARG A 9 1.76 -16.22 8.58
CA ARG A 9 0.75 -15.77 9.53
C ARG A 9 1.42 -15.28 10.79
N LEU A 10 1.13 -14.06 11.20
CA LEU A 10 1.56 -13.50 12.47
C LEU A 10 0.37 -13.31 13.40
N LYS A 11 0.49 -13.82 14.62
CA LYS A 11 -0.43 -13.60 15.74
C LYS A 11 0.03 -12.42 16.60
N PRO A 12 -0.83 -11.86 17.46
CA PRO A 12 -0.51 -10.66 18.24
C PRO A 12 0.72 -10.84 19.14
N GLU A 13 0.87 -12.03 19.73
CA GLU A 13 2.02 -12.38 20.58
C GLU A 13 3.35 -12.41 19.81
N GLU A 14 3.33 -12.81 18.53
CA GLU A 14 4.50 -12.82 17.67
C GLU A 14 4.82 -11.41 17.19
N ILE A 15 3.80 -10.67 16.77
CA ILE A 15 3.90 -9.27 16.37
C ILE A 15 4.57 -8.47 17.49
N ASN A 16 4.07 -8.54 18.72
CA ASN A 16 4.59 -7.77 19.85
C ASN A 16 6.04 -8.09 20.24
N LYS A 17 6.57 -9.25 19.82
CA LYS A 17 7.97 -9.63 20.04
C LYS A 17 8.91 -9.12 18.93
N MET A 18 8.37 -8.66 17.81
CA MET A 18 9.17 -8.18 16.69
C MET A 18 9.72 -6.78 16.97
N PRO A 19 11.00 -6.51 16.68
CA PRO A 19 11.57 -5.17 16.80
C PRO A 19 10.77 -4.12 16.01
N GLY A 20 10.59 -2.93 16.60
CA GLY A 20 9.97 -1.79 15.92
C GLY A 20 8.44 -1.87 15.73
N THR A 21 7.77 -2.86 16.32
CA THR A 21 6.31 -3.07 16.23
C THR A 21 5.54 -2.60 17.47
N PHE A 22 6.25 -2.16 18.52
CA PHE A 22 5.64 -1.71 19.76
C PHE A 22 4.78 -0.46 19.50
N GLY A 23 3.47 -0.56 19.74
CA GLY A 23 2.50 0.49 19.39
C GLY A 23 2.10 0.53 17.91
N ASP A 24 2.68 -0.32 17.06
CA ASP A 24 2.41 -0.36 15.61
C ASP A 24 2.54 -1.76 14.97
N SER A 25 1.47 -2.55 15.03
CA SER A 25 1.48 -3.98 14.69
C SER A 25 1.60 -4.26 13.19
N LEU A 26 1.13 -3.37 12.31
CA LEU A 26 1.23 -3.60 10.85
C LEU A 26 2.68 -3.46 10.35
N LYS A 27 3.55 -2.77 11.09
CA LYS A 27 4.99 -2.75 10.78
C LYS A 27 5.68 -4.10 10.91
N ALA A 28 5.05 -5.09 11.56
CA ALA A 28 5.56 -6.44 11.58
C ALA A 28 5.83 -6.99 10.17
N ILE A 29 5.10 -6.50 9.15
CA ILE A 29 5.34 -6.81 7.75
C ILE A 29 6.78 -6.50 7.32
N PHE A 30 7.38 -5.41 7.82
CA PHE A 30 8.75 -5.00 7.45
C PHE A 30 9.83 -5.89 8.05
N ASN A 31 9.48 -6.76 9.01
CA ASN A 31 10.38 -7.76 9.57
C ASN A 31 10.34 -9.09 8.78
N ILE A 32 9.48 -9.19 7.75
CA ILE A 32 9.39 -10.40 6.92
C ILE A 32 10.40 -10.34 5.77
N SER A 33 11.16 -11.42 5.62
CA SER A 33 12.13 -11.57 4.53
C SER A 33 11.50 -11.40 3.16
N GLY A 34 12.21 -10.69 2.28
CA GLY A 34 11.73 -10.33 0.94
C GLY A 34 10.78 -9.13 0.91
N ILE A 35 10.55 -8.44 2.04
CA ILE A 35 9.80 -7.19 2.07
C ILE A 35 10.73 -6.04 2.44
N ALA A 36 10.68 -4.96 1.65
CA ALA A 36 11.44 -3.75 1.90
C ALA A 36 10.48 -2.57 2.07
N PRO A 37 10.54 -1.82 3.19
CA PRO A 37 9.81 -0.57 3.31
C PRO A 37 10.37 0.47 2.33
N ILE A 38 9.47 1.25 1.72
CA ILE A 38 9.84 2.43 0.94
C ILE A 38 9.36 3.65 1.72
N PHE A 39 10.28 4.22 2.50
CA PHE A 39 10.03 5.51 3.14
C PHE A 39 10.10 6.58 2.07
N GLN A 40 9.01 7.31 1.87
CA GLN A 40 9.00 8.37 0.87
C GLN A 40 9.71 9.59 1.46
N ASN A 41 10.65 10.15 0.69
CA ASN A 41 11.33 11.37 1.08
C ASN A 41 10.30 12.51 1.28
N TYR A 42 10.51 13.31 2.33
CA TYR A 42 9.72 14.43 2.86
C TYR A 42 9.18 15.49 1.88
N THR A 43 9.43 15.35 0.58
CA THR A 43 9.19 16.35 -0.45
C THR A 43 8.24 15.89 -1.54
N ASN A 44 7.54 14.77 -1.35
CA ASN A 44 6.80 14.06 -2.40
C ASN A 44 5.55 13.35 -1.88
N SER A 45 4.53 13.21 -2.74
CA SER A 45 3.27 12.52 -2.46
C SER A 45 3.29 11.06 -2.89
N GLY A 46 2.70 10.18 -2.08
CA GLY A 46 2.75 8.74 -2.28
C GLY A 46 1.75 8.15 -3.24
N PHE A 47 0.73 8.92 -3.62
CA PHE A 47 -0.43 8.39 -4.33
C PHE A 47 -0.55 8.89 -5.76
N GLN A 48 0.27 9.85 -6.21
CA GLN A 48 0.19 10.36 -7.58
C GLN A 48 1.54 10.73 -8.22
N SER A 49 1.60 10.49 -9.53
CA SER A 49 2.66 10.91 -10.46
C SER A 49 2.27 12.13 -11.32
N SER A 50 1.01 12.57 -11.25
CA SER A 50 0.41 13.61 -12.12
C SER A 50 0.97 15.01 -11.86
N MET A 51 1.63 15.23 -10.72
CA MET A 51 2.39 16.45 -10.52
C MET A 51 3.90 16.13 -10.44
N ALA A 52 4.56 16.31 -11.57
CA ALA A 52 6.02 16.39 -11.65
C ALA A 52 6.50 17.74 -11.09
N ILE A 53 6.36 17.99 -9.79
CA ILE A 53 6.70 19.29 -9.20
C ILE A 53 8.21 19.43 -8.93
N ARG A 54 9.02 18.86 -9.81
CA ARG A 54 10.45 19.08 -9.83
C ARG A 54 10.88 19.27 -11.27
N THR A 55 11.75 20.25 -11.46
CA THR A 55 12.64 20.46 -12.61
C THR A 55 13.51 19.24 -12.98
N SER A 56 13.31 18.10 -12.31
CA SER A 56 14.03 16.83 -12.54
C SER A 56 13.31 15.89 -13.50
N ARG A 57 12.01 16.08 -13.80
CA ARG A 57 11.39 15.42 -14.96
C ARG A 57 11.50 16.25 -16.23
N THR A 58 11.97 17.50 -16.13
CA THR A 58 12.14 18.42 -17.26
C THR A 58 13.54 18.34 -17.88
N ALA A 59 14.22 17.19 -17.82
CA ALA A 59 15.27 16.92 -18.79
C ALA A 59 14.57 16.53 -20.10
N PRO A 60 14.78 17.23 -21.24
CA PRO A 60 14.13 16.95 -22.53
C PRO A 60 14.37 15.54 -23.10
N ASN A 61 15.14 14.71 -22.38
CA ASN A 61 15.67 13.43 -22.83
C ASN A 61 15.20 12.23 -22.00
N ASP A 62 14.29 12.38 -21.03
CA ASP A 62 13.72 11.21 -20.34
C ASP A 62 12.65 10.55 -21.22
N ARG A 63 13.10 10.00 -22.35
CA ARG A 63 12.35 9.17 -23.30
C ARG A 63 12.30 7.73 -22.81
N SER A 64 12.09 7.52 -21.51
CA SER A 64 11.90 6.19 -20.96
C SER A 64 10.40 5.90 -20.95
N PRO A 65 9.85 5.13 -21.93
CA PRO A 65 8.45 4.70 -21.92
C PRO A 65 8.18 3.70 -20.77
N GLU A 66 9.18 3.35 -19.98
CA GLU A 66 9.07 2.45 -18.85
C GLU A 66 8.90 3.30 -17.59
N ILE A 67 7.71 3.30 -17.00
CA ILE A 67 7.56 3.74 -15.62
C ILE A 67 8.43 2.79 -14.79
N PRO A 68 9.49 3.27 -14.11
CA PRO A 68 10.31 2.38 -13.31
C PRO A 68 9.43 1.72 -12.23
N ASN A 69 9.82 0.51 -11.84
CA ASN A 69 9.21 -0.25 -10.74
C ASN A 69 9.25 0.52 -9.39
N SER A 70 9.87 1.70 -9.35
CA SER A 70 9.91 2.70 -8.28
C SER A 70 8.69 3.65 -8.28
N GLN A 71 7.49 3.11 -8.50
CA GLN A 71 6.27 3.85 -8.18
C GLN A 71 6.30 4.23 -6.68
N ARG A 72 5.65 5.34 -6.32
CA ARG A 72 5.53 5.74 -4.91
C ARG A 72 4.45 4.89 -4.24
N GLY A 73 4.75 4.43 -3.02
CA GLY A 73 3.91 3.57 -2.19
C GLY A 73 4.68 3.22 -0.92
N PHE A 74 4.23 2.22 -0.16
CA PHE A 74 4.75 1.98 1.20
C PHE A 74 5.81 0.90 1.30
N LEU A 75 5.76 -0.10 0.42
CA LEU A 75 6.63 -1.27 0.49
C LEU A 75 6.75 -1.98 -0.84
N VAL A 76 7.87 -2.66 -1.02
CA VAL A 76 8.16 -3.59 -2.12
C VAL A 76 8.14 -5.01 -1.57
N MET A 77 7.47 -5.93 -2.26
CA MET A 77 7.51 -7.37 -1.96
C MET A 77 8.24 -8.11 -3.07
N ARG A 78 9.34 -8.78 -2.74
CA ARG A 78 10.16 -9.61 -3.63
C ARG A 78 10.49 -8.92 -4.96
N GLY A 79 10.78 -7.61 -4.89
CA GLY A 79 11.15 -6.78 -6.03
C GLY A 79 9.99 -6.24 -6.87
N ALA A 80 8.72 -6.53 -6.53
CA ALA A 80 7.56 -5.94 -7.21
C ALA A 80 7.34 -4.48 -6.79
N GLY A 81 6.79 -3.66 -7.70
CA GLY A 81 6.57 -2.24 -7.45
C GLY A 81 5.72 -1.94 -6.21
N THR A 82 5.82 -0.74 -5.68
CA THR A 82 5.20 -0.44 -4.37
C THR A 82 3.68 -0.50 -4.36
N ARG A 83 3.07 -0.27 -5.53
CA ARG A 83 1.62 -0.35 -5.76
C ARG A 83 1.19 -1.70 -6.31
N ALA A 84 2.10 -2.67 -6.38
CA ALA A 84 1.82 -4.02 -6.83
C ALA A 84 1.10 -4.88 -5.77
N ASN A 85 0.87 -4.31 -4.58
CA ASN A 85 0.38 -5.02 -3.40
C ASN A 85 -1.06 -4.63 -3.07
N GLN A 86 -1.84 -5.58 -2.57
CA GLN A 86 -3.20 -5.33 -2.08
C GLN A 86 -3.28 -5.55 -0.57
N PHE A 87 -4.02 -4.69 0.11
CA PHE A 87 -4.21 -4.73 1.56
C PHE A 87 -5.70 -4.87 1.89
N TYR A 88 -6.01 -5.71 2.86
CA TYR A 88 -7.37 -5.96 3.31
C TYR A 88 -7.45 -5.94 4.84
N TYR A 89 -8.57 -5.44 5.37
CA TYR A 89 -8.96 -5.61 6.77
C TYR A 89 -10.33 -6.31 6.82
N ASP A 90 -10.36 -7.52 7.38
CA ASP A 90 -11.52 -8.43 7.34
C ASP A 90 -12.06 -8.70 5.93
N GLY A 91 -11.17 -8.73 4.93
CA GLY A 91 -11.55 -8.90 3.52
C GLY A 91 -12.05 -7.61 2.84
N LEU A 92 -12.19 -6.51 3.58
CA LEU A 92 -12.54 -5.20 3.03
C LEU A 92 -11.28 -4.45 2.56
N PRO A 93 -11.31 -3.69 1.45
CA PRO A 93 -10.15 -2.96 0.94
C PRO A 93 -9.58 -1.95 1.95
N LEU A 94 -8.26 -1.99 2.13
CA LEU A 94 -7.47 -1.03 2.91
C LEU A 94 -6.53 -0.27 1.95
N VAL A 95 -7.04 0.72 1.22
CA VAL A 95 -6.26 1.39 0.16
C VAL A 95 -5.15 2.32 0.68
N TYR A 96 -5.24 2.74 1.94
CA TYR A 96 -4.22 3.55 2.63
C TYR A 96 -3.81 2.89 3.96
N PRO A 97 -2.90 1.90 3.94
CA PRO A 97 -2.52 1.11 5.12
C PRO A 97 -1.59 1.80 6.13
N PHE A 98 -0.90 2.89 5.74
CA PHE A 98 0.07 3.55 6.61
C PHE A 98 -0.04 5.08 6.58
N HIS A 99 0.02 5.70 7.75
CA HIS A 99 0.27 7.13 7.90
C HIS A 99 1.71 7.51 7.65
N ALA A 100 1.94 8.82 7.52
CA ALA A 100 3.27 9.44 7.52
C ALA A 100 4.24 8.72 6.57
N ASP A 101 3.76 8.39 5.36
CA ASP A 101 4.51 7.75 4.28
C ASP A 101 5.14 6.40 4.63
N GLY A 102 4.38 5.54 5.31
CA GLY A 102 4.85 4.19 5.68
C GLY A 102 5.46 4.12 7.07
N MET A 103 5.51 5.26 7.78
CA MET A 103 6.08 5.32 9.12
C MET A 103 5.15 4.79 10.19
N THR A 104 3.82 4.73 10.03
CA THR A 104 2.96 4.08 11.04
C THR A 104 1.70 3.44 10.49
N SER A 105 1.20 2.33 11.06
CA SER A 105 -0.07 1.69 10.68
C SER A 105 -1.30 2.57 10.93
N VAL A 106 -2.28 2.51 10.02
CA VAL A 106 -3.62 3.09 10.25
C VAL A 106 -4.57 2.22 11.07
N LEU A 107 -4.15 0.99 11.43
CA LEU A 107 -4.90 0.08 12.27
C LEU A 107 -4.29 0.03 13.67
N ASN A 108 -5.14 0.13 14.70
CA ASN A 108 -4.73 -0.06 16.09
C ASN A 108 -4.27 -1.50 16.34
N ASN A 109 -3.17 -1.66 17.06
CA ASN A 109 -2.58 -2.96 17.41
C ASN A 109 -3.57 -3.92 18.06
N ASN A 110 -4.37 -3.40 18.99
CA ASN A 110 -5.31 -4.19 19.78
C ASN A 110 -6.53 -4.67 18.95
N ALA A 111 -6.72 -4.10 17.75
CA ALA A 111 -7.74 -4.51 16.79
C ALA A 111 -7.27 -5.67 15.90
N ILE A 112 -5.97 -5.95 15.81
CA ILE A 112 -5.38 -6.95 14.93
C ILE A 112 -5.34 -8.31 15.65
N ARG A 113 -6.12 -9.28 15.15
CA ARG A 113 -6.08 -10.68 15.57
C ARG A 113 -5.03 -11.48 14.81
N SER A 114 -4.89 -11.22 13.53
CA SER A 114 -3.82 -11.83 12.75
C SER A 114 -3.49 -11.00 11.52
N LEU A 115 -2.25 -11.17 11.07
CA LEU A 115 -1.70 -10.56 9.89
C LEU A 115 -1.17 -11.69 8.99
N GLU A 116 -1.80 -11.86 7.83
CA GLU A 116 -1.43 -12.86 6.82
C GLU A 116 -0.74 -12.17 5.64
N ILE A 117 0.48 -12.61 5.34
CA ILE A 117 1.35 -11.97 4.35
C ILE A 117 1.68 -12.96 3.25
N TYR A 118 1.16 -12.69 2.06
CA TYR A 118 1.30 -13.49 0.86
C TYR A 118 2.31 -12.83 -0.08
N SER A 119 3.59 -13.22 0.03
CA SER A 119 4.69 -12.59 -0.73
C SER A 119 5.16 -13.38 -1.96
N GLY A 120 4.64 -14.58 -2.19
CA GLY A 120 5.06 -15.50 -3.26
C GLY A 120 3.91 -15.99 -4.14
N THR A 121 3.83 -17.30 -4.37
CA THR A 121 2.64 -17.90 -5.00
C THR A 121 1.50 -17.92 -3.99
N TYR A 122 0.38 -17.26 -4.28
CA TYR A 122 -0.74 -17.13 -3.33
C TYR A 122 -2.11 -17.52 -3.90
N SER A 123 -3.06 -17.78 -3.01
CA SER A 123 -4.40 -18.31 -3.31
C SER A 123 -5.13 -17.57 -4.44
N ALA A 124 -5.80 -18.33 -5.33
CA ALA A 124 -6.56 -17.82 -6.46
C ALA A 124 -7.71 -16.87 -6.07
N ARG A 125 -8.14 -16.90 -4.80
CA ARG A 125 -9.08 -15.92 -4.23
C ARG A 125 -8.63 -14.48 -4.49
N TYR A 126 -7.34 -14.19 -4.31
CA TYR A 126 -6.81 -12.84 -4.46
C TYR A 126 -6.32 -12.59 -5.89
N GLY A 127 -6.58 -11.38 -6.40
CA GLY A 127 -6.10 -10.90 -7.69
C GLY A 127 -5.88 -9.39 -7.69
N PHE A 128 -5.68 -8.83 -8.87
CA PHE A 128 -5.34 -7.40 -9.06
C PHE A 128 -4.10 -6.96 -8.27
N ALA A 129 -3.12 -7.85 -8.13
CA ALA A 129 -1.88 -7.63 -7.42
C ALA A 129 -0.77 -8.38 -8.16
N THR A 130 0.31 -7.70 -8.55
CA THR A 130 1.49 -8.35 -9.16
C THR A 130 2.62 -8.61 -8.17
N GLY A 131 2.53 -8.08 -6.95
CA GLY A 131 3.53 -8.22 -5.89
C GLY A 131 3.10 -9.17 -4.77
N GLY A 132 2.08 -8.78 -4.00
CA GLY A 132 1.64 -9.59 -2.86
C GLY A 132 0.34 -9.10 -2.24
N VAL A 133 -0.11 -9.85 -1.23
CA VAL A 133 -1.36 -9.57 -0.52
C VAL A 133 -1.09 -9.53 0.98
N ILE A 134 -1.67 -8.54 1.64
CA ILE A 134 -1.68 -8.40 3.10
C ILE A 134 -3.13 -8.50 3.55
N ALA A 135 -3.46 -9.52 4.30
CA ALA A 135 -4.79 -9.68 4.89
C ALA A 135 -4.70 -9.57 6.41
N VAL A 136 -5.33 -8.52 6.95
CA VAL A 136 -5.44 -8.27 8.38
C VAL A 136 -6.81 -8.74 8.85
N GLU A 137 -6.88 -9.48 9.94
CA GLU A 137 -8.14 -9.95 10.51
C GLU A 137 -8.37 -9.32 11.89
N GLY A 138 -9.61 -8.91 12.15
CA GLY A 138 -10.08 -8.46 13.45
C GLY A 138 -10.48 -9.61 14.37
N PHE A 139 -10.65 -9.29 15.66
CA PHE A 139 -11.15 -10.26 16.65
C PHE A 139 -12.64 -10.53 16.49
N LYS A 140 -13.05 -11.76 16.18
CA LYS A 140 -14.50 -12.11 16.15
C LYS A 140 -15.07 -12.35 17.56
N LYS A 141 -14.26 -12.88 18.47
CA LYS A 141 -14.57 -13.08 19.91
C LYS A 141 -13.27 -12.88 20.71
N LYS A 142 -13.34 -12.14 21.81
CA LYS A 142 -12.31 -12.05 22.85
C LYS A 142 -12.94 -11.56 24.16
N ASN A 143 -12.20 -11.60 25.26
CA ASN A 143 -12.67 -11.03 26.53
C ASN A 143 -12.87 -9.53 26.42
N ASP A 144 -13.81 -9.00 27.20
CA ASP A 144 -14.00 -7.55 27.32
C ASP A 144 -12.69 -6.88 27.72
N SER A 145 -12.33 -5.82 27.01
CA SER A 145 -11.04 -5.15 27.20
C SER A 145 -11.17 -3.67 26.91
N LEU A 146 -10.59 -2.85 27.78
CA LEU A 146 -10.28 -1.44 27.55
C LEU A 146 -8.76 -1.28 27.62
N VAL A 147 -8.17 -0.74 26.56
CA VAL A 147 -6.74 -0.41 26.50
C VAL A 147 -6.65 1.08 26.20
N VAL A 148 -5.89 1.82 27.01
CA VAL A 148 -5.60 3.23 26.80
C VAL A 148 -4.09 3.41 26.89
N ASN A 149 -3.50 3.96 25.84
CA ASN A 149 -2.07 4.24 25.77
C ASN A 149 -1.87 5.75 25.71
N LEU A 150 -1.01 6.25 26.61
CA LEU A 150 -0.64 7.66 26.70
C LEU A 150 0.85 7.78 26.45
N HIS A 151 1.23 8.40 25.34
CA HIS A 151 2.60 8.75 25.00
C HIS A 151 2.74 10.26 24.84
N THR A 152 3.97 10.76 24.83
CA THR A 152 4.25 12.20 24.68
C THR A 152 3.58 12.81 23.45
N PHE A 153 3.64 12.14 22.29
CA PHE A 153 3.12 12.66 21.03
C PHE A 153 1.91 11.92 20.48
N LEU A 154 1.47 10.84 21.14
CA LEU A 154 0.43 9.95 20.64
C LEU A 154 -0.45 9.47 21.80
N THR A 155 -1.76 9.49 21.59
CA THR A 155 -2.70 8.80 22.47
C THR A 155 -3.57 7.90 21.62
N ASP A 156 -3.84 6.69 22.12
CA ASP A 156 -4.83 5.80 21.54
C ASP A 156 -5.65 5.08 22.60
N ALA A 157 -6.87 4.73 22.22
CA ALA A 157 -7.76 3.90 23.01
C ALA A 157 -8.37 2.81 22.14
N TYR A 158 -8.57 1.64 22.72
CA TYR A 158 -9.25 0.51 22.12
C TYR A 158 -10.19 -0.13 23.13
N VAL A 159 -11.43 -0.37 22.71
CA VAL A 159 -12.45 -1.07 23.46
C VAL A 159 -12.92 -2.27 22.65
N PHE A 160 -13.05 -3.42 23.33
CA PHE A 160 -13.80 -4.57 22.84
C PHE A 160 -14.80 -4.97 23.91
N LYS A 161 -16.06 -5.17 23.52
CA LYS A 161 -17.12 -5.54 24.45
C LYS A 161 -18.06 -6.57 23.83
N ASN A 162 -18.33 -7.64 24.55
CA ASN A 162 -19.41 -8.56 24.25
C ASN A 162 -20.70 -8.00 24.86
N ILE A 163 -21.51 -7.33 24.03
CA ILE A 163 -22.80 -6.78 24.46
C ILE A 163 -23.76 -7.91 24.84
N THR A 164 -23.73 -8.99 24.07
CA THR A 164 -24.41 -10.26 24.39
C THR A 164 -23.48 -11.42 24.02
N LYS A 165 -23.93 -12.67 24.21
CA LYS A 165 -23.19 -13.87 23.74
C LYS A 165 -22.98 -13.91 22.22
N ASN A 166 -23.83 -13.20 21.47
CA ASN A 166 -23.89 -13.24 20.02
C ASN A 166 -23.56 -11.90 19.36
N LEU A 167 -23.50 -10.81 20.14
CA LEU A 167 -23.21 -9.46 19.64
C LEU A 167 -21.98 -8.92 20.35
N ASN A 168 -20.97 -8.56 19.58
CA ASN A 168 -19.78 -7.88 20.09
C ASN A 168 -19.44 -6.65 19.27
N VAL A 169 -18.84 -5.67 19.95
CA VAL A 169 -18.49 -4.36 19.41
C VAL A 169 -17.04 -4.08 19.74
N SER A 170 -16.28 -3.56 18.78
CA SER A 170 -14.96 -3.00 19.02
C SER A 170 -14.80 -1.63 18.39
N VAL A 171 -14.19 -0.73 19.14
CA VAL A 171 -13.94 0.65 18.73
C VAL A 171 -12.51 1.02 19.10
N SER A 172 -11.78 1.64 18.18
CA SER A 172 -10.52 2.30 18.48
C SER A 172 -10.47 3.68 17.86
N GLY A 173 -9.68 4.53 18.51
CA GLY A 173 -9.27 5.82 17.99
C GLY A 173 -7.83 6.12 18.41
N ARG A 174 -7.09 6.75 17.52
CA ARG A 174 -5.72 7.21 17.77
C ARG A 174 -5.57 8.64 17.25
N LYS A 175 -4.80 9.44 17.98
CA LYS A 175 -4.39 10.79 17.58
C LYS A 175 -2.89 10.96 17.83
N TYR A 176 -2.18 11.38 16.81
CA TYR A 176 -0.79 11.81 16.87
C TYR A 176 -0.72 13.33 16.76
N TYR A 177 -0.13 13.98 17.76
CA TYR A 177 -0.19 15.43 17.99
C TYR A 177 1.17 16.04 18.37
N PRO A 178 2.28 15.70 17.68
CA PRO A 178 3.62 16.17 18.05
C PRO A 178 3.72 17.70 18.05
N ASN A 179 2.99 18.36 17.15
CA ASN A 179 2.93 19.82 17.01
C ASN A 179 2.46 20.54 18.27
N TYR A 180 1.52 19.98 19.04
CA TYR A 180 1.03 20.59 20.28
C TYR A 180 2.07 20.55 21.40
N VAL A 181 2.93 19.54 21.41
CA VAL A 181 3.97 19.41 22.44
C VAL A 181 5.23 20.16 22.02
N LEU A 182 5.72 19.90 20.81
CA LEU A 182 6.90 20.55 20.27
C LEU A 182 6.70 22.06 20.08
N GLY A 183 5.47 22.50 19.78
CA GLY A 183 5.13 23.92 19.62
C GLY A 183 5.18 24.75 20.91
N ARG A 184 5.30 24.11 22.08
CA ARG A 184 5.40 24.81 23.38
C ARG A 184 6.83 25.09 23.83
N ILE A 185 7.82 24.52 23.14
CA ILE A 185 9.23 24.66 23.50
C ILE A 185 9.90 25.46 22.37
N PRO A 186 10.16 26.77 22.58
CA PRO A 186 10.82 27.60 21.58
C PRO A 186 12.17 27.00 21.15
N ASP A 187 12.49 27.13 19.86
CA ASP A 187 13.78 26.72 19.27
C ASP A 187 14.13 25.22 19.36
N LEU A 188 13.22 24.34 19.80
CA LEU A 188 13.49 22.90 19.94
C LEU A 188 13.70 22.18 18.61
N ILE A 189 12.92 22.54 17.59
CA ILE A 189 13.04 21.97 16.25
C ILE A 189 13.14 23.07 15.20
N PRO A 190 13.95 22.87 14.14
CA PRO A 190 14.01 23.83 13.04
C PRO A 190 12.63 24.10 12.44
N ASN A 191 12.32 25.36 12.15
CA ASN A 191 11.05 25.81 11.55
C ASN A 191 10.67 25.08 10.25
N GLN A 192 11.67 24.57 9.52
CA GLN A 192 11.51 23.85 8.26
C GLN A 192 11.21 22.35 8.44
N THR A 193 11.22 21.84 9.68
CA THR A 193 10.94 20.43 9.96
C THR A 193 9.50 20.11 9.57
N PHE A 194 9.30 19.10 8.73
CA PHE A 194 7.95 18.62 8.44
C PHE A 194 7.43 17.81 9.62
N VAL A 195 6.24 18.17 10.09
CA VAL A 195 5.50 17.41 11.09
C VAL A 195 4.30 16.74 10.42
N SER A 196 3.97 15.56 10.92
CA SER A 196 2.73 14.87 10.56
C SER A 196 1.78 14.97 11.74
N ASP A 197 0.58 15.47 11.51
CA ASP A 197 -0.57 15.31 12.38
C ASP A 197 -1.46 14.25 11.73
N TYR A 198 -1.78 13.19 12.46
CA TYR A 198 -2.72 12.20 11.96
C TYR A 198 -3.67 11.68 13.04
N SER A 199 -4.80 11.18 12.58
CA SER A 199 -5.75 10.44 13.41
C SER A 199 -6.39 9.31 12.62
N ASP A 200 -6.70 8.23 13.30
CA ASP A 200 -7.42 7.10 12.74
C ASP A 200 -8.50 6.60 13.70
N TYR A 201 -9.46 5.88 13.13
CA TYR A 201 -10.46 5.15 13.88
C TYR A 201 -10.75 3.81 13.23
N GLN A 202 -11.17 2.86 14.05
CA GLN A 202 -11.76 1.60 13.60
C GLN A 202 -13.00 1.34 14.42
N PHE A 203 -14.11 1.07 13.75
CA PHE A 203 -15.39 0.72 14.34
C PHE A 203 -15.85 -0.60 13.75
N ARG A 204 -16.30 -1.51 14.60
CA ARG A 204 -16.71 -2.84 14.17
C ARG A 204 -17.77 -3.45 15.07
N ILE A 205 -18.82 -3.99 14.47
CA ILE A 205 -19.86 -4.77 15.13
C ILE A 205 -19.86 -6.16 14.50
N ASN A 206 -19.81 -7.22 15.31
CA ASN A 206 -20.11 -8.58 14.84
C ASN A 206 -21.36 -9.09 15.52
N TRP A 207 -22.25 -9.64 14.71
CA TRP A 207 -23.50 -10.22 15.16
C TRP A 207 -23.65 -11.62 14.58
N ASP A 208 -23.57 -12.63 15.44
CA ASP A 208 -24.00 -14.00 15.17
C ASP A 208 -25.55 -14.02 15.26
N ILE A 209 -26.24 -13.89 14.13
CA ILE A 209 -27.72 -13.85 14.10
C ILE A 209 -28.27 -15.20 14.60
N ASP A 210 -27.68 -16.28 14.11
CA ASP A 210 -27.94 -17.66 14.51
C ASP A 210 -26.68 -18.53 14.25
N GLU A 211 -26.80 -19.84 14.38
CA GLU A 211 -25.67 -20.78 14.18
C GLU A 211 -25.13 -20.82 12.73
N ARG A 212 -25.93 -20.38 11.75
CA ARG A 212 -25.64 -20.43 10.32
C ARG A 212 -25.33 -19.06 9.73
N ASN A 213 -25.79 -17.99 10.36
CA ASN A 213 -25.76 -16.63 9.82
C ASN A 213 -25.00 -15.69 10.74
N SER A 214 -23.97 -15.01 10.22
CA SER A 214 -23.35 -13.89 10.92
C SER A 214 -23.07 -12.71 10.02
N VAL A 215 -23.18 -11.51 10.59
CA VAL A 215 -22.94 -10.23 9.93
C VAL A 215 -21.89 -9.45 10.71
N THR A 216 -20.92 -8.89 9.99
CA THR A 216 -19.96 -7.93 10.50
C THR A 216 -20.14 -6.60 9.79
N LEU A 217 -20.37 -5.54 10.55
CA LEU A 217 -20.36 -4.16 10.06
C LEU A 217 -19.04 -3.53 10.48
N SER A 218 -18.32 -2.92 9.54
CA SER A 218 -17.02 -2.30 9.78
C SER A 218 -16.94 -0.92 9.13
N SER A 219 -16.35 0.03 9.84
CA SER A 219 -15.97 1.34 9.31
C SER A 219 -14.60 1.70 9.88
N PHE A 220 -13.65 2.04 9.02
CA PHE A 220 -12.31 2.42 9.44
C PHE A 220 -11.76 3.48 8.51
N GLY A 221 -10.98 4.41 9.04
CA GLY A 221 -10.48 5.53 8.26
C GLY A 221 -9.43 6.34 8.98
N THR A 222 -8.86 7.28 8.25
CA THR A 222 -7.86 8.21 8.76
C THR A 222 -7.94 9.59 8.12
N LYS A 223 -7.45 10.58 8.86
CA LYS A 223 -7.05 11.89 8.37
C LYS A 223 -5.57 12.10 8.67
N ASP A 224 -4.79 12.40 7.63
CA ASP A 224 -3.37 12.77 7.73
C ASP A 224 -3.17 14.18 7.20
N TYR A 225 -2.46 15.00 7.96
CA TYR A 225 -2.05 16.31 7.56
C TYR A 225 -0.56 16.50 7.82
N ARG A 226 0.21 16.64 6.74
CA ARG A 226 1.63 16.93 6.80
C ARG A 226 1.87 18.37 6.39
N HIS A 227 2.59 19.08 7.24
CA HIS A 227 2.92 20.47 7.00
C HIS A 227 4.27 20.84 7.63
N PRO A 228 4.91 21.92 7.14
CA PRO A 228 6.06 22.52 7.79
C PRO A 228 5.72 22.99 9.21
N PHE A 229 6.64 22.82 10.15
CA PHE A 229 6.41 23.18 11.55
C PHE A 229 6.15 24.68 11.75
N SER A 230 6.77 25.52 10.92
CA SER A 230 6.55 26.97 10.85
C SER A 230 5.10 27.39 10.60
N SER A 231 4.26 26.55 10.00
CA SER A 231 2.84 26.87 9.80
C SER A 231 1.99 26.65 11.06
N ASN A 232 2.60 26.33 12.21
CA ASN A 232 1.90 26.13 13.47
C ASN A 232 1.44 27.49 14.04
N LYS A 233 0.13 27.69 14.12
CA LYS A 233 -0.49 28.92 14.62
C LYS A 233 -0.17 29.26 16.09
N GLN A 234 0.36 28.31 16.87
CA GLN A 234 0.70 28.50 18.28
C GLN A 234 2.14 28.98 18.51
N LEU A 235 2.93 29.15 17.44
CA LEU A 235 4.30 29.65 17.50
C LEU A 235 4.40 31.04 16.85
N GLU A 236 5.19 31.93 17.43
CA GLU A 236 5.73 33.10 16.73
C GLU A 236 7.09 32.73 16.14
N PRO A 237 7.18 32.44 14.83
CA PRO A 237 8.46 32.08 14.23
C PRO A 237 9.43 33.25 14.28
N LYS A 238 10.67 33.01 14.72
CA LYS A 238 11.77 33.97 14.54
C LYS A 238 12.02 34.17 13.05
N LYS A 239 11.73 35.36 12.54
CA LYS A 239 11.99 35.77 11.15
C LYS A 239 13.49 35.83 10.88
N ASN A 240 14.04 34.81 10.23
CA ASN A 240 15.41 34.81 9.70
C ASN A 240 15.38 34.88 8.18
N ASN A 241 16.35 35.56 7.57
CA ASN A 241 16.43 35.83 6.11
C ASN A 241 16.57 34.59 5.20
N MET A 242 16.61 33.38 5.77
CA MET A 242 16.58 32.10 5.03
C MET A 242 15.22 31.37 5.16
N GLU A 243 14.14 32.09 5.45
CA GLU A 243 12.73 31.63 5.59
C GLU A 243 12.07 31.08 4.31
N THR A 244 12.86 30.59 3.36
CA THR A 244 12.42 30.39 1.98
C THR A 244 11.98 28.95 1.67
N LEU A 245 11.84 28.08 2.66
CA LEU A 245 11.43 26.68 2.45
C LEU A 245 10.18 26.26 3.24
N ASN A 246 9.61 27.19 4.02
CA ASN A 246 8.57 26.96 5.02
C ASN A 246 7.18 26.58 4.46
N ASP A 247 6.93 26.66 3.14
CA ASP A 247 5.68 26.20 2.50
C ASP A 247 5.94 25.19 1.36
N SER A 248 7.11 24.56 1.33
CA SER A 248 7.53 23.79 0.16
C SER A 248 6.66 22.56 -0.11
N PHE A 249 6.00 21.97 0.90
CA PHE A 249 5.16 20.78 0.67
C PHE A 249 4.06 20.60 1.72
N ILE A 250 2.79 20.66 1.32
CA ILE A 250 1.65 20.33 2.19
C ILE A 250 0.94 19.11 1.62
N VAL A 251 0.61 18.16 2.48
CA VAL A 251 -0.18 16.98 2.11
C VAL A 251 -1.33 16.81 3.07
N ASP A 252 -2.53 16.80 2.54
CA ASP A 252 -3.75 16.47 3.27
C ASP A 252 -4.38 15.21 2.67
N ARG A 253 -4.44 14.13 3.44
CA ARG A 253 -5.06 12.87 3.03
C ARG A 253 -6.22 12.51 3.92
N ASN A 254 -7.28 12.00 3.31
CA ASN A 254 -8.42 11.43 4.01
C ASN A 254 -8.76 10.08 3.41
N PHE A 255 -8.93 9.07 4.25
CA PHE A 255 -9.25 7.71 3.87
C PHE A 255 -10.41 7.20 4.72
N ARG A 256 -11.33 6.47 4.11
CA ARG A 256 -12.38 5.73 4.83
C ARG A 256 -12.83 4.52 4.01
N THR A 257 -12.95 3.37 4.66
CA THR A 257 -13.67 2.21 4.14
C THR A 257 -14.85 1.90 5.06
N ASP A 258 -16.04 1.80 4.47
CA ASP A 258 -17.24 1.26 5.11
C ASP A 258 -17.58 -0.07 4.44
N GLY A 259 -17.95 -1.08 5.21
CA GLY A 259 -18.32 -2.36 4.64
C GLY A 259 -19.10 -3.29 5.55
N ILE A 260 -19.67 -4.29 4.90
CA ILE A 260 -20.48 -5.35 5.48
C ILE A 260 -19.90 -6.68 5.01
N GLN A 261 -19.64 -7.58 5.96
CA GLN A 261 -19.36 -8.99 5.68
C GLN A 261 -20.54 -9.82 6.16
N TYR A 262 -21.09 -10.65 5.30
CA TYR A 262 -22.09 -11.65 5.64
C TYR A 262 -21.48 -13.04 5.46
N VAL A 263 -21.58 -13.87 6.49
CA VAL A 263 -21.12 -15.27 6.47
C VAL A 263 -22.33 -16.18 6.65
N TRP A 264 -22.53 -17.05 5.66
CA TRP A 264 -23.59 -18.04 5.64
C TRP A 264 -22.99 -19.45 5.66
N LYS A 265 -23.43 -20.29 6.61
CA LYS A 265 -23.01 -21.68 6.79
C LYS A 265 -24.22 -22.60 6.72
N PRO A 266 -24.72 -22.94 5.52
CA PRO A 266 -25.91 -23.76 5.39
C PRO A 266 -25.71 -25.18 5.93
N PHE A 267 -24.49 -25.69 5.83
CA PHE A 267 -24.09 -27.02 6.27
C PHE A 267 -22.71 -26.94 6.96
N GLU A 268 -22.35 -27.93 7.77
CA GLU A 268 -21.04 -27.96 8.46
C GLU A 268 -19.85 -27.90 7.49
N TYR A 269 -20.02 -28.45 6.28
CA TYR A 269 -19.00 -28.51 5.24
C TYR A 269 -19.06 -27.36 4.23
N VAL A 270 -20.05 -26.46 4.28
CA VAL A 270 -20.18 -25.34 3.34
C VAL A 270 -20.17 -24.01 4.09
N SER A 271 -19.35 -23.06 3.66
CA SER A 271 -19.43 -21.67 4.10
C SER A 271 -19.32 -20.72 2.92
N ASN A 272 -20.22 -19.76 2.86
CA ASN A 272 -20.19 -18.66 1.91
C ASN A 272 -19.91 -17.34 2.66
N THR A 273 -19.05 -16.49 2.11
CA THR A 273 -18.70 -15.18 2.65
C THR A 273 -18.89 -14.14 1.57
N MET A 274 -19.76 -13.17 1.83
CA MET A 274 -20.01 -12.03 0.96
C MET A 274 -19.47 -10.77 1.63
N ASN A 275 -18.64 -10.01 0.93
CA ASN A 275 -18.11 -8.73 1.37
C ASN A 275 -18.63 -7.63 0.46
N PHE A 276 -19.22 -6.59 1.04
CA PHE A 276 -19.61 -5.37 0.34
C PHE A 276 -18.87 -4.21 0.98
N ALA A 277 -18.21 -3.37 0.19
CA ALA A 277 -17.51 -2.21 0.72
C ALA A 277 -17.54 -1.02 -0.22
N ARG A 278 -17.41 0.17 0.36
CA ARG A 278 -17.04 1.40 -0.34
C ARG A 278 -15.83 1.99 0.35
N SER A 279 -14.79 2.26 -0.42
CA SER A 279 -13.53 2.83 0.04
C SER A 279 -13.30 4.16 -0.65
N TYR A 280 -13.20 5.23 0.12
CA TYR A 280 -12.95 6.58 -0.37
C TYR A 280 -11.58 7.06 0.10
N PHE A 281 -10.78 7.52 -0.83
CA PHE A 281 -9.50 8.16 -0.59
C PHE A 281 -9.47 9.54 -1.25
N GLN A 282 -8.95 10.53 -0.55
CA GLN A 282 -8.70 11.87 -1.06
C GLN A 282 -7.29 12.30 -0.66
N GLU A 283 -6.57 12.90 -1.59
CA GLU A 283 -5.27 13.52 -1.35
C GLU A 283 -5.28 14.93 -1.95
N ARG A 284 -4.84 15.91 -1.16
CA ARG A 284 -4.58 17.27 -1.63
C ARG A 284 -3.13 17.57 -1.38
N ILE A 285 -2.43 17.99 -2.42
CA ILE A 285 -1.02 18.34 -2.36
C ILE A 285 -0.88 19.81 -2.70
N GLN A 286 0.05 20.47 -2.03
CA GLN A 286 0.56 21.77 -2.45
C GLN A 286 2.08 21.70 -2.42
N ASN A 287 2.72 22.24 -3.43
CA ASN A 287 4.16 22.32 -3.48
C ASN A 287 4.57 23.67 -4.04
N SER A 288 5.56 24.27 -3.39
CA SER A 288 6.07 25.59 -3.73
C SER A 288 7.44 25.46 -4.38
N THR A 289 7.59 26.07 -5.55
CA THR A 289 8.87 26.16 -6.25
C THR A 289 9.61 27.40 -5.78
N TYR A 290 10.86 27.24 -5.35
CA TYR A 290 11.73 28.33 -4.89
C TYR A 290 12.99 28.38 -5.74
N LEU A 291 13.36 29.58 -6.19
CA LEU A 291 14.45 29.80 -7.13
C LEU A 291 15.25 31.04 -6.76
N ILE A 292 16.50 31.07 -7.20
CA ILE A 292 17.38 32.22 -7.03
C ILE A 292 17.08 33.22 -8.14
N ASP A 293 16.93 34.49 -7.79
CA ASP A 293 16.82 35.58 -8.77
C ASP A 293 18.23 35.91 -9.31
N THR A 294 18.59 35.30 -10.43
CA THR A 294 19.92 35.45 -11.05
C THR A 294 20.13 36.80 -11.73
N SER A 295 19.07 37.61 -11.91
CA SER A 295 19.16 38.93 -12.54
C SER A 295 19.95 39.95 -11.69
N LYS A 296 20.12 39.66 -10.39
CA LYS A 296 20.83 40.51 -9.42
C LYS A 296 22.29 40.12 -9.18
N GLY A 297 22.85 39.23 -10.01
CA GLY A 297 24.25 38.80 -9.94
C GLY A 297 24.56 37.77 -8.84
N VAL A 298 25.79 37.21 -8.84
CA VAL A 298 26.23 36.11 -7.95
C VAL A 298 26.18 36.47 -6.47
N LEU A 299 26.28 37.76 -6.13
CA LEU A 299 26.17 38.25 -4.74
C LEU A 299 24.75 38.14 -4.16
N SER A 300 23.70 38.00 -4.98
CA SER A 300 22.33 37.75 -4.51
C SER A 300 22.19 36.45 -3.70
N LEU A 301 23.05 35.46 -3.96
CA LEU A 301 23.14 34.19 -3.22
C LEU A 301 23.42 34.40 -1.73
N ALA A 302 24.13 35.46 -1.37
CA ALA A 302 24.54 35.76 -0.01
C ALA A 302 23.54 36.64 0.76
N PHE A 303 22.67 37.39 0.07
CA PHE A 303 21.89 38.48 0.69
C PHE A 303 20.37 38.46 0.45
N GLU A 304 19.85 37.87 -0.64
CA GLU A 304 18.40 37.94 -0.96
C GLU A 304 17.62 36.62 -0.80
N GLY A 305 18.29 35.50 -0.61
CA GLY A 305 17.64 34.19 -0.39
C GLY A 305 16.87 33.64 -1.61
N LEU A 306 16.29 32.46 -1.46
CA LEU A 306 15.42 31.87 -2.50
C LEU A 306 14.08 32.62 -2.58
N GLN A 307 13.68 33.06 -3.77
CA GLN A 307 12.35 33.62 -3.98
C GLN A 307 11.34 32.53 -4.35
N LYS A 308 10.14 32.59 -3.77
CA LYS A 308 9.02 31.72 -4.14
C LYS A 308 8.57 32.07 -5.55
N ALA A 309 8.69 31.16 -6.50
CA ALA A 309 8.27 31.37 -7.89
C ALA A 309 6.77 31.10 -8.07
N ASN A 310 6.29 29.98 -7.52
CA ASN A 310 4.89 29.57 -7.59
C ASN A 310 4.54 28.58 -6.46
N THR A 311 3.25 28.40 -6.22
CA THR A 311 2.70 27.23 -5.53
C THR A 311 1.68 26.57 -6.43
N LEU A 312 1.93 25.30 -6.75
CA LEU A 312 1.03 24.46 -7.50
C LEU A 312 0.46 23.40 -6.55
N GLY A 313 -0.81 23.08 -6.73
CA GLY A 313 -1.46 22.01 -6.00
C GLY A 313 -2.26 21.08 -6.88
N ASN A 314 -2.75 20.00 -6.29
CA ASN A 314 -3.63 19.07 -6.95
C ASN A 314 -4.53 18.38 -5.94
N ASP A 315 -5.81 18.31 -6.28
CA ASP A 315 -6.80 17.54 -5.56
C ASP A 315 -7.04 16.22 -6.30
N PHE A 316 -6.78 15.11 -5.63
CA PHE A 316 -7.06 13.76 -6.10
C PHE A 316 -8.11 13.10 -5.22
N SER A 317 -8.97 12.30 -5.83
CA SER A 317 -9.86 11.39 -5.12
C SER A 317 -10.02 10.07 -5.85
N GLU A 318 -10.27 9.02 -5.08
CA GLU A 318 -10.60 7.67 -5.51
C GLU A 318 -11.79 7.16 -4.69
N ASP A 319 -12.83 6.68 -5.37
CA ASP A 319 -14.01 6.04 -4.78
C ASP A 319 -14.14 4.63 -5.36
N LEU A 320 -13.72 3.63 -4.56
CA LEU A 320 -13.75 2.22 -4.89
C LEU A 320 -14.99 1.56 -4.29
N ARG A 321 -15.86 1.04 -5.14
CA ARG A 321 -16.96 0.14 -4.79
C ARG A 321 -16.48 -1.29 -4.98
N TYR A 322 -16.69 -2.12 -3.97
CA TYR A 322 -16.12 -3.45 -3.87
C TYR A 322 -17.19 -4.47 -3.48
N PHE A 323 -17.22 -5.59 -4.20
CA PHE A 323 -17.97 -6.78 -3.85
C PHE A 323 -17.08 -8.02 -4.01
N GLU A 324 -17.12 -8.94 -3.05
CA GLU A 324 -16.49 -10.25 -3.13
C GLU A 324 -17.46 -11.31 -2.61
N ASP A 325 -17.57 -12.42 -3.33
CA ASP A 325 -18.30 -13.62 -2.92
C ASP A 325 -17.33 -14.80 -2.91
N VAL A 326 -17.27 -15.53 -1.80
CA VAL A 326 -16.39 -16.68 -1.63
C VAL A 326 -17.16 -17.83 -1.01
N MET A 327 -17.39 -18.88 -1.78
CA MET A 327 -17.88 -20.16 -1.29
C MET A 327 -16.71 -21.12 -1.03
N GLU A 328 -16.70 -21.72 0.15
CA GLU A 328 -15.79 -22.78 0.56
C GLU A 328 -16.58 -24.06 0.86
N VAL A 329 -16.13 -25.19 0.32
CA VAL A 329 -16.69 -26.52 0.54
C VAL A 329 -15.58 -27.44 1.05
N ASN A 330 -15.78 -28.03 2.22
CA ASN A 330 -14.83 -28.91 2.91
C ASN A 330 -15.31 -30.36 2.90
N LEU A 331 -14.75 -31.19 2.02
CA LEU A 331 -15.11 -32.59 1.84
C LEU A 331 -14.16 -33.53 2.61
N PHE A 332 -14.63 -34.75 2.87
CA PHE A 332 -13.84 -35.84 3.48
C PHE A 332 -13.10 -35.43 4.76
N LYS A 333 -13.82 -34.92 5.77
CA LYS A 333 -13.22 -34.42 7.02
C LYS A 333 -12.12 -33.37 6.79
N LYS A 334 -12.33 -32.47 5.81
CA LYS A 334 -11.42 -31.37 5.43
C LYS A 334 -10.15 -31.79 4.68
N ILE A 335 -10.07 -33.04 4.21
CA ILE A 335 -8.99 -33.50 3.33
C ILE A 335 -9.02 -32.74 1.99
N LEU A 336 -10.22 -32.50 1.45
CA LEU A 336 -10.39 -31.78 0.20
C LEU A 336 -11.18 -30.50 0.46
N LYS A 337 -10.58 -29.35 0.17
CA LYS A 337 -11.22 -28.04 0.24
C LYS A 337 -11.37 -27.47 -1.17
N LEU A 338 -12.58 -27.09 -1.53
CA LEU A 338 -12.88 -26.37 -2.76
C LEU A 338 -13.24 -24.93 -2.41
N ARG A 339 -12.66 -23.96 -3.11
CA ARG A 339 -13.01 -22.54 -3.00
C ARG A 339 -13.41 -22.04 -4.38
N VAL A 340 -14.57 -21.43 -4.50
CA VAL A 340 -15.03 -20.79 -5.73
C VAL A 340 -15.62 -19.43 -5.38
N GLY A 341 -15.50 -18.46 -6.28
CA GLY A 341 -15.99 -17.13 -5.97
C GLY A 341 -15.77 -16.13 -7.07
N GLY A 342 -16.20 -14.91 -6.77
CA GLY A 342 -16.13 -13.77 -7.67
C GLY A 342 -15.78 -12.47 -6.92
N GLN A 343 -15.28 -11.50 -7.67
CA GLN A 343 -14.95 -10.18 -7.18
C GLN A 343 -15.34 -9.15 -8.24
N TYR A 344 -15.97 -8.06 -7.80
CA TYR A 344 -16.28 -6.89 -8.60
C TYR A 344 -15.66 -5.64 -7.96
N ARG A 345 -15.03 -4.81 -8.78
CA ARG A 345 -14.47 -3.52 -8.38
C ARG A 345 -14.89 -2.46 -9.38
N GLU A 346 -15.45 -1.36 -8.92
CA GLU A 346 -15.65 -0.14 -9.72
C GLU A 346 -14.94 1.00 -9.02
N THR A 347 -13.98 1.61 -9.70
CA THR A 347 -13.21 2.72 -9.17
C THR A 347 -13.53 3.97 -9.97
N VAL A 348 -13.98 5.02 -9.26
CA VAL A 348 -14.09 6.37 -9.79
C VAL A 348 -12.94 7.19 -9.25
N SER A 349 -12.02 7.58 -10.13
CA SER A 349 -10.89 8.42 -9.77
C SER A 349 -10.99 9.77 -10.45
N SER A 350 -10.54 10.83 -9.79
CA SER A 350 -10.43 12.16 -10.40
C SER A 350 -9.26 12.92 -9.85
N PHE A 351 -8.66 13.77 -10.68
CA PHE A 351 -7.67 14.76 -10.26
C PHE A 351 -7.98 16.13 -10.84
N LYS A 352 -7.55 17.19 -10.14
CA LYS A 352 -7.62 18.56 -10.63
C LYS A 352 -6.47 19.38 -10.06
N GLY A 353 -5.56 19.78 -10.94
CA GLY A 353 -4.48 20.71 -10.60
C GLY A 353 -5.02 22.11 -10.29
N LYS A 354 -4.28 22.84 -9.47
CA LYS A 354 -4.57 24.21 -9.04
C LYS A 354 -3.31 25.05 -9.05
N VAL A 355 -3.43 26.28 -9.52
CA VAL A 355 -2.42 27.32 -9.28
C VAL A 355 -2.85 28.07 -8.03
N ILE A 356 -2.06 27.96 -6.97
CA ILE A 356 -2.35 28.56 -5.65
C ILE A 356 -1.68 29.92 -5.53
N TYR A 357 -0.46 30.04 -6.07
CA TYR A 357 0.33 31.26 -6.03
C TYR A 357 1.21 31.36 -7.27
N ILE A 358 1.36 32.58 -7.80
CA ILE A 358 2.35 32.94 -8.82
C ILE A 358 3.06 34.21 -8.33
N ASN A 359 4.38 34.25 -8.45
CA ASN A 359 5.15 35.46 -8.29
C ASN A 359 5.18 36.27 -9.59
N GLU A 360 4.78 37.53 -9.52
CA GLU A 360 4.68 38.44 -10.68
C GLU A 360 6.03 39.03 -11.13
N ASN A 361 7.12 38.83 -10.35
CA ASN A 361 8.46 39.20 -10.77
C ASN A 361 8.75 38.58 -12.15
N PRO A 362 9.18 39.36 -13.17
CA PRO A 362 9.41 38.87 -14.52
C PRO A 362 10.26 37.59 -14.63
N GLU A 363 11.30 37.44 -13.83
CA GLU A 363 12.17 36.25 -13.85
C GLU A 363 11.44 35.01 -13.28
N MET A 364 10.71 35.17 -12.18
CA MET A 364 9.92 34.08 -11.59
C MET A 364 8.70 33.71 -12.45
N LEU A 365 8.09 34.71 -13.09
CA LEU A 365 6.96 34.55 -13.98
C LEU A 365 7.35 33.80 -15.26
N LYS A 366 8.54 34.08 -15.83
CA LYS A 366 9.08 33.31 -16.98
C LYS A 366 9.16 31.82 -16.65
N ILE A 367 9.69 31.48 -15.48
CA ILE A 367 9.88 30.09 -15.06
C ILE A 367 8.53 29.43 -14.76
N THR A 368 7.61 30.14 -14.12
CA THR A 368 6.26 29.64 -13.88
C THR A 368 5.53 29.40 -15.19
N LYS A 369 5.60 30.32 -16.16
CA LYS A 369 5.05 30.12 -17.51
C LYS A 369 5.69 28.93 -18.22
N PHE A 370 6.99 28.73 -18.08
CA PHE A 370 7.67 27.55 -18.62
C PHE A 370 7.10 26.24 -18.01
N ILE A 371 6.95 26.16 -16.68
CA ILE A 371 6.32 25.00 -16.03
C ILE A 371 4.88 24.79 -16.52
N LEU A 372 4.08 25.85 -16.60
CA LEU A 372 2.69 25.78 -17.03
C LEU A 372 2.55 25.43 -18.52
N SER A 373 3.55 25.76 -19.34
CA SER A 373 3.57 25.44 -20.78
C SER A 373 3.77 23.95 -21.08
N ASP A 374 4.21 23.16 -20.10
CA ASP A 374 4.29 21.71 -20.24
C ASP A 374 2.89 21.12 -20.47
N PRO A 375 2.68 20.32 -21.54
CA PRO A 375 1.37 19.76 -21.87
C PRO A 375 0.77 18.91 -20.75
N ASN A 376 1.59 18.13 -20.04
CA ASN A 376 1.11 17.30 -18.92
C ASN A 376 0.68 18.15 -17.72
N THR A 377 1.41 19.23 -17.45
CA THR A 377 1.06 20.19 -16.40
C THR A 377 -0.24 20.91 -16.73
N SER A 378 -0.37 21.43 -17.96
CA SER A 378 -1.62 22.03 -18.46
C SER A 378 -2.81 21.06 -18.37
N ALA A 379 -2.65 19.84 -18.86
CA ALA A 379 -3.69 18.80 -18.79
C ALA A 379 -4.05 18.41 -17.34
N THR A 380 -3.07 18.41 -16.43
CA THR A 380 -3.30 18.18 -14.99
C THR A 380 -4.13 19.31 -14.38
N LEU A 381 -3.85 20.57 -14.73
CA LEU A 381 -4.62 21.73 -14.29
C LEU A 381 -6.05 21.72 -14.84
N GLU A 382 -6.27 21.19 -16.05
CA GLU A 382 -7.63 20.98 -16.54
C GLU A 382 -8.37 19.89 -15.76
N GLY A 383 -7.64 18.90 -15.25
CA GLY A 383 -8.18 17.78 -14.50
C GLY A 383 -8.84 16.74 -15.39
N ASP A 384 -8.97 15.53 -14.86
CA ASP A 384 -9.64 14.41 -15.51
C ASP A 384 -10.40 13.57 -14.48
N ARG A 385 -11.38 12.82 -14.97
CA ARG A 385 -12.17 11.88 -14.18
C ARG A 385 -12.33 10.58 -14.95
N MET A 386 -11.80 9.51 -14.38
CA MET A 386 -11.85 8.17 -14.95
C MET A 386 -12.76 7.28 -14.13
N VAL A 387 -13.46 6.39 -14.83
CA VAL A 387 -14.19 5.27 -14.23
C VAL A 387 -13.63 4.02 -14.86
N HIS A 388 -13.28 3.03 -14.04
CA HIS A 388 -12.91 1.72 -14.54
C HIS A 388 -13.48 0.61 -13.66
N ARG A 389 -13.67 -0.54 -14.26
CA ARG A 389 -14.31 -1.71 -13.69
C ARG A 389 -13.45 -2.93 -13.88
N GLN A 390 -13.49 -3.79 -12.87
CA GLN A 390 -12.78 -5.05 -12.86
C GLN A 390 -13.71 -6.14 -12.36
N ILE A 391 -13.65 -7.27 -13.03
CA ILE A 391 -14.40 -8.48 -12.66
C ILE A 391 -13.38 -9.61 -12.56
N GLY A 392 -13.42 -10.38 -11.48
CA GLY A 392 -12.60 -11.56 -11.31
C GLY A 392 -13.43 -12.74 -10.86
N TYR A 393 -13.18 -13.92 -11.41
CA TYR A 393 -13.74 -15.19 -10.93
C TYR A 393 -12.61 -16.16 -10.64
N PHE A 394 -12.77 -16.99 -9.63
CA PHE A 394 -11.75 -17.97 -9.28
C PHE A 394 -12.35 -19.30 -8.86
N SER A 395 -11.54 -20.33 -9.04
CA SER A 395 -11.76 -21.67 -8.51
C SER A 395 -10.44 -22.22 -8.00
N GLU A 396 -10.48 -22.85 -6.85
CA GLU A 396 -9.31 -23.42 -6.21
C GLU A 396 -9.67 -24.72 -5.50
N MET A 397 -8.79 -25.71 -5.65
CA MET A 397 -8.83 -26.97 -4.95
C MET A 397 -7.58 -27.07 -4.08
N LYS A 398 -7.77 -27.41 -2.80
CA LYS A 398 -6.70 -27.73 -1.86
C LYS A 398 -6.92 -29.15 -1.34
N LEU A 399 -5.97 -30.03 -1.61
CA LEU A 399 -5.85 -31.35 -1.00
C LEU A 399 -4.85 -31.27 0.15
N ASP A 400 -5.25 -31.74 1.33
CA ASP A 400 -4.43 -31.80 2.55
C ASP A 400 -4.57 -33.20 3.16
N TYR A 401 -3.58 -34.07 2.92
CA TYR A 401 -3.62 -35.46 3.34
C TYR A 401 -2.25 -35.98 3.78
N LYS A 402 -2.15 -36.41 5.05
CA LYS A 402 -0.96 -37.05 5.64
C LYS A 402 0.34 -36.31 5.34
N GLY A 403 0.35 -34.99 5.59
CA GLY A 403 1.50 -34.12 5.37
C GLY A 403 1.76 -33.76 3.90
N ASN A 404 0.93 -34.21 2.95
CA ASN A 404 0.95 -33.74 1.57
C ASN A 404 -0.11 -32.66 1.40
N VAL A 405 0.29 -31.48 0.98
CA VAL A 405 -0.59 -30.39 0.60
C VAL A 405 -0.38 -30.10 -0.88
N LEU A 406 -1.47 -30.07 -1.65
CA LEU A 406 -1.47 -29.66 -3.05
C LEU A 406 -2.62 -28.66 -3.25
N THR A 407 -2.29 -27.48 -3.75
CA THR A 407 -3.28 -26.46 -4.12
C THR A 407 -3.19 -26.19 -5.61
N LEU A 408 -4.30 -26.37 -6.32
CA LEU A 408 -4.49 -26.01 -7.72
C LEU A 408 -5.54 -24.92 -7.79
N GLY A 409 -5.21 -23.79 -8.41
CA GLY A 409 -6.11 -22.66 -8.54
C GLY A 409 -6.04 -22.05 -9.93
N ALA A 410 -7.16 -21.49 -10.37
CA ALA A 410 -7.22 -20.65 -11.53
C ALA A 410 -8.08 -19.43 -11.21
N ARG A 411 -7.63 -18.27 -11.65
CA ARG A 411 -8.39 -17.01 -11.59
C ARG A 411 -8.49 -16.42 -12.99
N ARG A 412 -9.63 -15.81 -13.31
CA ARG A 412 -9.85 -15.10 -14.58
C ARG A 412 -10.32 -13.68 -14.28
N ASP A 413 -9.54 -12.70 -14.72
CA ASP A 413 -9.75 -11.27 -14.46
C ASP A 413 -10.07 -10.52 -15.77
N TYR A 414 -11.00 -9.59 -15.70
CA TYR A 414 -11.38 -8.64 -16.75
C TYR A 414 -11.08 -7.21 -16.31
N HIS A 415 -10.63 -6.37 -17.24
CA HIS A 415 -10.53 -4.93 -17.06
C HIS A 415 -11.17 -4.24 -18.26
N ASP A 416 -12.15 -3.38 -17.96
CA ASP A 416 -13.00 -2.74 -18.96
C ASP A 416 -12.26 -1.77 -19.89
N LEU A 417 -11.39 -0.91 -19.38
CA LEU A 417 -10.76 0.14 -20.19
C LEU A 417 -9.89 -0.38 -21.34
N SER A 418 -9.28 -1.55 -21.15
CA SER A 418 -8.46 -2.22 -22.17
C SER A 418 -9.15 -3.47 -22.74
N GLU A 419 -10.40 -3.70 -22.36
CA GLU A 419 -11.26 -4.82 -22.79
C GLU A 419 -10.60 -6.21 -22.70
N GLN A 420 -9.68 -6.40 -21.76
CA GLN A 420 -8.83 -7.59 -21.72
C GLN A 420 -9.31 -8.60 -20.67
N TRP A 421 -9.28 -9.87 -21.06
CA TRP A 421 -9.36 -11.00 -20.13
C TRP A 421 -7.97 -11.61 -19.91
N LYS A 422 -7.66 -11.93 -18.66
CA LYS A 422 -6.41 -12.59 -18.27
C LYS A 422 -6.70 -13.80 -17.38
N THR A 423 -5.97 -14.89 -17.59
CA THR A 423 -6.11 -16.13 -16.82
C THR A 423 -4.83 -16.41 -16.05
N SER A 424 -4.99 -16.56 -14.74
CA SER A 424 -3.97 -16.79 -13.72
C SER A 424 -4.04 -18.22 -13.19
N PRO A 425 -3.37 -19.20 -13.82
CA PRO A 425 -3.18 -20.52 -13.22
C PRO A 425 -2.18 -20.44 -12.06
N ARG A 426 -2.40 -21.25 -11.02
CA ARG A 426 -1.59 -21.30 -9.81
C ARG A 426 -1.49 -22.74 -9.29
N LEU A 427 -0.28 -23.14 -8.94
CA LEU A 427 0.06 -24.43 -8.36
C LEU A 427 0.92 -24.19 -7.13
N MET A 428 0.56 -24.80 -6.01
CA MET A 428 1.36 -24.79 -4.79
C MET A 428 1.39 -26.19 -4.20
N PHE A 429 2.51 -26.58 -3.62
CA PHE A 429 2.65 -27.86 -2.94
C PHE A 429 3.44 -27.70 -1.64
N ALA A 430 3.16 -28.59 -0.69
CA ALA A 430 4.03 -28.82 0.46
C ALA A 430 4.03 -30.30 0.84
N LYS A 431 5.17 -30.77 1.34
CA LYS A 431 5.36 -32.13 1.84
C LYS A 431 6.08 -32.08 3.18
N GLU A 432 5.36 -32.38 4.25
CA GLU A 432 5.93 -32.59 5.58
C GLU A 432 6.35 -34.06 5.73
N LEU A 433 7.62 -34.28 6.07
CA LEU A 433 8.17 -35.55 6.48
C LEU A 433 8.05 -35.65 8.01
N GLU A 434 7.16 -36.50 8.49
CA GLU A 434 6.85 -36.57 9.92
C GLU A 434 8.03 -37.04 10.79
N SER A 435 8.88 -37.93 10.24
CA SER A 435 10.04 -38.50 10.91
C SER A 435 11.13 -37.47 11.22
N THR A 436 11.36 -36.54 10.29
CA THR A 436 12.40 -35.53 10.42
C THR A 436 11.85 -34.15 10.79
N LYS A 437 10.52 -33.96 10.76
CA LYS A 437 9.87 -32.64 10.85
C LYS A 437 10.40 -31.64 9.81
N THR A 438 10.80 -32.15 8.64
CA THR A 438 11.21 -31.36 7.47
C THR A 438 10.00 -31.13 6.57
N THR A 439 9.81 -29.91 6.10
CA THR A 439 8.79 -29.56 5.10
C THR A 439 9.45 -29.04 3.84
N PHE A 440 9.20 -29.70 2.72
CA PHE A 440 9.51 -29.17 1.39
C PHE A 440 8.29 -28.44 0.88
N PHE A 441 8.47 -27.27 0.27
CA PHE A 441 7.36 -26.51 -0.27
C PHE A 441 7.77 -25.75 -1.52
N GLY A 442 6.79 -25.38 -2.33
CA GLY A 442 7.01 -24.57 -3.51
C GLY A 442 5.71 -24.22 -4.21
N GLY A 443 5.83 -23.38 -5.21
CA GLY A 443 4.71 -22.98 -6.03
C GLY A 443 5.13 -22.20 -7.25
N THR A 444 4.21 -22.13 -8.21
CA THR A 444 4.30 -21.21 -9.34
C THR A 444 2.93 -20.72 -9.74
N GLY A 445 2.86 -19.50 -10.24
CA GLY A 445 1.61 -18.96 -10.76
C GLY A 445 1.79 -17.64 -11.49
N LYS A 446 0.77 -17.27 -12.24
CA LYS A 446 0.65 -15.96 -12.89
C LYS A 446 -0.28 -15.05 -12.10
N PHE A 447 0.03 -13.76 -12.11
CA PHE A 447 -0.68 -12.72 -11.38
C PHE A 447 -0.83 -11.50 -12.29
N PHE A 448 -2.01 -10.89 -12.28
CA PHE A 448 -2.30 -9.73 -13.09
C PHE A 448 -2.79 -8.57 -12.24
N GLN A 449 -2.46 -7.37 -12.69
CA GLN A 449 -2.89 -6.13 -12.09
C GLN A 449 -3.29 -5.16 -13.17
N ALA A 450 -4.49 -4.61 -13.07
CA ALA A 450 -4.83 -3.47 -13.91
C ALA A 450 -4.09 -2.23 -13.41
N PRO A 451 -3.80 -1.26 -14.29
CA PRO A 451 -3.12 -0.03 -13.91
C PRO A 451 -3.77 0.61 -12.67
N PRO A 452 -3.02 0.76 -11.56
CA PRO A 452 -3.61 1.14 -10.28
C PRO A 452 -3.79 2.66 -10.12
N ASP A 453 -3.31 3.47 -11.07
CA ASP A 453 -3.30 4.93 -10.95
C ASP A 453 -4.02 5.62 -12.11
N ILE A 454 -4.80 6.65 -11.78
CA ILE A 454 -5.46 7.49 -12.78
C ILE A 454 -4.47 8.18 -13.72
N SER A 455 -3.26 8.55 -13.28
CA SER A 455 -2.25 9.14 -14.18
C SER A 455 -1.84 8.18 -15.29
N TYR A 456 -2.01 6.86 -15.11
CA TYR A 456 -1.71 5.90 -16.17
C TYR A 456 -2.83 5.72 -17.18
N ILE A 457 -4.08 5.87 -16.74
CA ILE A 457 -5.27 5.57 -17.55
C ILE A 457 -6.05 6.81 -17.98
N SER A 458 -5.64 7.99 -17.51
CA SER A 458 -6.25 9.27 -17.87
C SER A 458 -6.28 9.45 -19.38
N LYS A 459 -7.40 9.96 -19.89
CA LYS A 459 -7.52 10.33 -21.31
C LYS A 459 -6.69 11.56 -21.66
N LYS A 460 -6.32 12.37 -20.66
CA LYS A 460 -5.58 13.61 -20.83
C LYS A 460 -4.08 13.46 -20.69
N ILE A 461 -3.63 12.72 -19.66
CA ILE A 461 -2.20 12.61 -19.31
C ILE A 461 -1.64 11.19 -19.41
N GLY A 462 -2.49 10.20 -19.72
CA GLY A 462 -2.10 8.79 -19.74
C GLY A 462 -2.56 8.04 -20.98
N ASN A 463 -2.67 6.72 -20.84
CA ASN A 463 -3.15 5.81 -21.86
C ASN A 463 -4.34 4.99 -21.31
N PRO A 464 -5.60 5.33 -21.65
CA PRO A 464 -6.76 4.59 -21.18
C PRO A 464 -6.75 3.12 -21.62
N ASN A 465 -6.07 2.79 -22.73
CA ASN A 465 -6.01 1.43 -23.26
C ASN A 465 -4.83 0.62 -22.69
N LEU A 466 -4.22 1.07 -21.59
CA LEU A 466 -3.08 0.40 -20.98
C LEU A 466 -3.46 -1.00 -20.49
N LYS A 467 -2.67 -2.00 -20.89
CA LYS A 467 -2.91 -3.40 -20.57
C LYS A 467 -2.51 -3.73 -19.12
N MET A 468 -3.01 -4.85 -18.62
CA MET A 468 -2.74 -5.33 -17.27
C MET A 468 -1.27 -5.74 -17.21
N GLU A 469 -0.60 -5.34 -16.14
CA GLU A 469 0.71 -5.85 -15.78
C GLU A 469 0.60 -7.34 -15.46
N GLU A 470 1.62 -8.10 -15.83
CA GLU A 470 1.72 -9.53 -15.57
C GLU A 470 2.96 -9.81 -14.72
N SER A 471 2.80 -10.60 -13.66
CA SER A 471 3.91 -11.16 -12.90
C SER A 471 3.79 -12.67 -12.83
N GLN A 472 4.91 -13.37 -13.04
CA GLN A 472 5.02 -14.79 -12.77
C GLN A 472 5.89 -14.99 -11.53
N HIS A 473 5.34 -15.62 -10.50
CA HIS A 473 6.09 -16.00 -9.29
C HIS A 473 6.39 -17.48 -9.34
N SER A 474 7.60 -17.85 -8.96
CA SER A 474 8.01 -19.22 -8.72
C SER A 474 8.89 -19.28 -7.48
N ASN A 475 8.63 -20.22 -6.58
CA ASN A 475 9.41 -20.40 -5.37
C ASN A 475 9.54 -21.88 -5.00
N ILE A 476 10.65 -22.21 -4.36
CA ILE A 476 10.91 -23.51 -3.76
C ILE A 476 11.69 -23.32 -2.46
N GLY A 477 11.39 -24.12 -1.45
CA GLY A 477 12.07 -24.03 -0.18
C GLY A 477 11.94 -25.28 0.68
N ILE A 478 12.69 -25.22 1.77
CA ILE A 478 12.77 -26.24 2.79
C ILE A 478 12.68 -25.57 4.16
N GLU A 479 11.89 -26.15 5.04
CA GLU A 479 11.79 -25.78 6.45
C GLU A 479 12.15 -26.98 7.31
N GLN A 480 13.05 -26.81 8.25
CA GLN A 480 13.43 -27.84 9.23
C GLN A 480 13.06 -27.37 10.62
N LYS A 481 12.17 -28.10 11.31
CA LYS A 481 11.85 -27.87 12.73
C LYS A 481 12.71 -28.79 13.59
N PHE A 482 13.31 -28.27 14.65
CA PHE A 482 14.17 -29.03 15.56
C PHE A 482 14.00 -28.55 17.01
N LEU A 483 14.34 -29.42 17.97
CA LEU A 483 14.26 -29.14 19.41
C LEU A 483 12.90 -28.57 19.86
N SER A 484 11.80 -29.00 19.23
CA SER A 484 10.39 -28.57 19.41
C SER A 484 10.06 -27.08 19.20
N ASN A 485 11.03 -26.17 19.36
CA ASN A 485 10.83 -24.72 19.44
C ASN A 485 11.63 -23.93 18.41
N TYR A 486 12.48 -24.59 17.61
CA TYR A 486 13.30 -23.93 16.60
C TYR A 486 12.89 -24.36 15.20
N SER A 487 12.98 -23.42 14.26
CA SER A 487 12.77 -23.66 12.83
C SER A 487 13.80 -22.90 12.02
N VAL A 488 14.41 -23.57 11.04
CA VAL A 488 15.23 -22.92 10.01
C VAL A 488 14.52 -23.09 8.67
N LYS A 489 14.31 -21.97 7.96
CA LYS A 489 13.66 -21.94 6.65
C LYS A 489 14.63 -21.35 5.63
N LEU A 490 14.81 -22.06 4.52
CA LEU A 490 15.52 -21.59 3.34
C LEU A 490 14.57 -21.60 2.15
N GLU A 491 14.47 -20.47 1.44
CA GLU A 491 13.58 -20.31 0.29
C GLU A 491 14.32 -19.58 -0.83
N GLY A 492 14.26 -20.15 -2.04
CA GLY A 492 14.65 -19.49 -3.28
C GLY A 492 13.40 -19.08 -4.07
N TYR A 493 13.43 -17.90 -4.68
CA TYR A 493 12.34 -17.40 -5.50
C TYR A 493 12.83 -16.71 -6.77
N LYS A 494 12.00 -16.73 -7.81
CA LYS A 494 12.16 -15.97 -9.05
C LYS A 494 10.82 -15.35 -9.40
N ASN A 495 10.82 -14.03 -9.50
CA ASN A 495 9.68 -13.26 -9.99
C ASN A 495 10.04 -12.63 -11.33
N THR A 496 9.15 -12.71 -12.31
CA THR A 496 9.33 -12.08 -13.63
C THR A 496 8.15 -11.17 -13.91
N LEU A 497 8.41 -9.87 -13.98
CA LEU A 497 7.43 -8.83 -14.23
C LEU A 497 7.46 -8.44 -15.71
N THR A 498 6.28 -8.35 -16.32
CA THR A 498 6.07 -7.83 -17.67
C THR A 498 5.15 -6.61 -17.58
N VAL A 499 5.69 -5.45 -17.93
CA VAL A 499 4.99 -4.16 -18.01
C VAL A 499 4.79 -3.74 -19.45
N TRP A 500 3.80 -2.90 -19.70
CA TRP A 500 3.51 -2.36 -21.03
C TRP A 500 4.04 -0.93 -21.14
N PRO A 501 4.58 -0.53 -22.31
CA PRO A 501 5.14 0.80 -22.48
C PRO A 501 4.09 1.89 -22.28
N PHE A 502 4.47 2.90 -21.50
CA PHE A 502 3.75 4.13 -21.27
C PHE A 502 4.15 5.15 -22.34
N GLY A 503 3.28 5.36 -23.32
CA GLY A 503 3.44 6.40 -24.33
C GLY A 503 2.11 7.09 -24.58
N THR A 504 2.09 8.41 -24.44
CA THR A 504 1.02 9.25 -25.00
C THR A 504 1.00 8.99 -26.50
N ILE A 505 -0.17 8.69 -27.09
CA ILE A 505 -0.31 8.57 -28.54
C ILE A 505 -0.15 9.98 -29.14
N LEU A 506 1.08 10.44 -29.27
CA LEU A 506 1.50 11.37 -30.31
C LEU A 506 2.24 10.50 -31.33
N SER A 507 1.65 10.42 -32.51
CA SER A 507 2.04 9.53 -33.61
C SER A 507 3.55 9.38 -33.74
N THR A 508 4.07 8.17 -33.54
CA THR A 508 5.09 7.57 -34.41
C THR A 508 5.19 6.08 -34.09
N THR A 509 5.02 5.26 -35.13
CA THR A 509 5.21 3.82 -35.16
C THR A 509 6.57 3.41 -34.60
N LEU A 510 6.60 2.70 -33.47
CA LEU A 510 7.76 1.89 -33.07
C LEU A 510 7.31 0.56 -32.46
N ARG A 511 7.95 -0.52 -32.94
CA ARG A 511 7.80 -1.91 -32.48
C ARG A 511 8.20 -2.05 -31.00
N PRO A 512 7.63 -3.00 -30.24
CA PRO A 512 8.00 -3.21 -28.85
C PRO A 512 9.46 -3.70 -28.73
N PRO A 513 10.26 -3.19 -27.79
CA PRO A 513 11.56 -3.76 -27.47
C PRO A 513 11.39 -4.99 -26.57
N THR A 514 12.04 -6.09 -26.93
CA THR A 514 12.32 -7.21 -26.01
C THR A 514 13.52 -6.86 -25.15
N SER A 515 13.32 -6.35 -23.93
CA SER A 515 14.40 -6.19 -22.95
C SER A 515 14.50 -7.45 -22.10
N THR A 516 15.60 -8.20 -22.29
CA THR A 516 15.99 -9.30 -21.40
C THR A 516 16.99 -8.71 -20.41
N ILE A 517 16.58 -8.49 -19.15
CA ILE A 517 17.50 -8.03 -18.12
C ILE A 517 18.25 -9.25 -17.56
N SER A 518 19.50 -9.41 -17.95
CA SER A 518 20.45 -10.37 -17.35
C SER A 518 21.19 -9.69 -16.20
N PHE A 519 21.04 -10.20 -14.97
CA PHE A 519 21.89 -9.81 -13.86
C PHE A 519 23.29 -10.45 -14.01
N PRO A 520 24.40 -9.71 -13.79
CA PRO A 520 25.73 -10.30 -13.79
C PRO A 520 25.90 -11.24 -12.59
N HIS A 521 26.57 -12.37 -12.83
CA HIS A 521 26.96 -13.32 -11.79
C HIS A 521 27.86 -12.62 -10.76
N SER A 522 27.44 -12.64 -9.48
CA SER A 522 28.31 -12.25 -8.37
C SER A 522 29.25 -13.42 -8.02
N THR A 523 30.50 -13.33 -8.42
CA THR A 523 31.57 -14.19 -7.92
C THR A 523 31.90 -13.78 -6.49
N ILE A 524 31.66 -14.68 -5.53
CA ILE A 524 32.08 -14.51 -4.13
C ILE A 524 33.61 -14.49 -4.09
N LYS A 525 34.21 -13.32 -3.88
CA LYS A 525 35.59 -13.20 -3.39
C LYS A 525 35.54 -13.00 -1.87
N THR A 526 35.89 -14.05 -1.14
CA THR A 526 36.18 -13.97 0.30
C THR A 526 37.42 -13.12 0.51
N ARG A 527 37.26 -11.99 1.22
CA ARG A 527 38.39 -11.25 1.81
C ARG A 527 38.20 -11.27 3.33
N ASN A 528 38.99 -12.10 3.99
CA ASN A 528 39.16 -12.05 5.45
C ASN A 528 39.99 -10.81 5.78
N SER A 529 39.44 -9.89 6.58
CA SER A 529 40.24 -8.91 7.32
C SER A 529 39.74 -8.86 8.75
N PHE A 530 40.51 -9.50 9.63
CA PHE A 530 40.45 -9.30 11.08
C PHE A 530 40.83 -7.85 11.40
N LEU A 531 39.99 -7.15 12.16
CA LEU A 531 40.37 -5.92 12.85
C LEU A 531 40.21 -6.14 14.36
N LYS A 532 41.37 -6.10 15.03
CA LYS A 532 41.52 -6.13 16.48
C LYS A 532 40.84 -4.92 17.11
N ARG A 533 40.23 -5.16 18.26
CA ARG A 533 39.80 -4.15 19.23
C ARG A 533 41.01 -3.33 19.72
N THR A 534 40.82 -2.02 19.77
CA THR A 534 41.34 -1.11 20.81
C THR A 534 40.18 -0.25 21.25
#